data_AF-A0AAE4KRP1-F1
#
_entry.id   AF-A0AAE4KRP1-F1
#
_cell.length_a   1.000
_cell.length_b   1.000
_cell.length_c   1.000
_cell.angle_alpha   90.00
_cell.angle_beta   90.00
_cell.angle_gamma   90.00
#
_symmetry.space_group_name_H-M   'P 1'
#
loop_
_entity.id
_entity.type
_entity.pdbx_description
1 polymer ?
#
loop_
_entity_poly.entity_id
_entity_poly.type
_entity_poly.pdbx_seq_one_letter_code
_entity_poly.pdbx_strand_id
1 'polypeptide(L)'
;MATPIVIGAGPAGMHLARRLARHEEVLVLDADPDSPQATEARPQLLAHLSFDPSHSARVSPDTPTNPGPLPPTAGLRLLSGRRAVRIDRNNHRVIDETGQAHDYSRLFLALGASPRWPTLLGSRLAGVQTLYTRRQLDTLLDALDHREPLLIVGGGLLAVELAALAAERVSVTLVARRRLLGRYLSPDIGASVVRHLEKRGARVLEQAPPHRLLGRHRVTGVALADGRTLMTRRIVLACGITPNTRLAREAGLATDAGILVNADMRSPSDPRIFAVGDCAQPPWPSMRGNITQVLHLADLALATVGGEPPPAPPEGLHRECRLGNDTRLVVAGTHPPSVSTSSATPTKGETLTARRGGRVLRATLHQQRLVAFEALLPSPQARRLTERWSDRGALCQTDMVGLRWLAWLPPRRPSDPLICRCAGVRHSAIRAAIAEHGGETAMIRRATRAGDYCGNCLDEIASLAGRRPWRSRLMRWSMAVATLLLAGVLGALPVWSVPDSVLPAHAFTAYRLMTDAIVRELSGYLLLLAILLTLVIRGGPRRYWWHGLLGGGALLLMPLHALGGLSSGAGLNAGLVALVLLVVLSGALAMLHRRRLLLRLGHRVATLLLLAATLLHLVFIYQY
;
A
#
# COMPACT_ATOMS: atom_id res chain seq x y z
N MET A 1 9.39 -3.58 -45.72
CA MET A 1 10.62 -3.35 -44.93
C MET A 1 10.61 -4.32 -43.75
N ALA A 2 11.76 -4.86 -43.32
CA ALA A 2 11.78 -5.77 -42.18
C ALA A 2 11.25 -5.06 -40.91
N THR A 3 10.41 -5.72 -40.13
CA THR A 3 9.79 -5.15 -38.93
C THR A 3 10.73 -5.27 -37.73
N PRO A 4 10.63 -4.38 -36.73
CA PRO A 4 11.27 -4.64 -35.45
C PRO A 4 10.74 -5.93 -34.79
N ILE A 5 11.65 -6.71 -34.22
CA ILE A 5 11.32 -7.90 -33.44
C ILE A 5 11.63 -7.66 -31.97
N VAL A 6 10.70 -8.00 -31.09
CA VAL A 6 10.90 -8.06 -29.63
C VAL A 6 10.86 -9.53 -29.21
N ILE A 7 11.91 -10.01 -28.54
CA ILE A 7 11.92 -11.36 -27.96
C ILE A 7 11.65 -11.25 -26.45
N GLY A 8 10.51 -11.78 -26.03
CA GLY A 8 10.01 -11.74 -24.65
C GLY A 8 8.84 -10.77 -24.49
N ALA A 9 7.70 -11.28 -24.01
CA ALA A 9 6.46 -10.55 -23.77
C ALA A 9 6.23 -10.23 -22.27
N GLY A 10 7.30 -10.21 -21.47
CA GLY A 10 7.24 -9.68 -20.10
C GLY A 10 7.02 -8.15 -20.08
N PRO A 11 6.97 -7.52 -18.89
CA PRO A 11 6.63 -6.11 -18.76
C PRO A 11 7.47 -5.14 -19.60
N ALA A 12 8.80 -5.33 -19.68
CA ALA A 12 9.67 -4.51 -20.52
C ALA A 12 9.36 -4.69 -22.02
N GLY A 13 9.24 -5.95 -22.48
CA GLY A 13 9.02 -6.26 -23.89
C GLY A 13 7.67 -5.76 -24.38
N MET A 14 6.61 -5.97 -23.62
CA MET A 14 5.28 -5.47 -23.98
C MET A 14 5.14 -3.95 -23.86
N HIS A 15 5.83 -3.32 -22.91
CA HIS A 15 5.90 -1.87 -22.83
C HIS A 15 6.58 -1.28 -24.08
N LEU A 16 7.71 -1.87 -24.48
CA LEU A 16 8.47 -1.47 -25.67
C LEU A 16 7.66 -1.71 -26.95
N ALA A 17 7.15 -2.93 -27.16
CA ALA A 17 6.41 -3.32 -28.35
C ALA A 17 5.18 -2.43 -28.57
N ARG A 18 4.42 -2.12 -27.51
CA ARG A 18 3.22 -1.27 -27.62
C ARG A 18 3.52 0.19 -27.95
N ARG A 19 4.70 0.70 -27.56
CA ARG A 19 5.09 2.07 -27.89
C ARG A 19 5.61 2.15 -29.32
N LEU A 20 6.40 1.17 -29.77
CA LEU A 20 6.81 1.03 -31.17
C LEU A 20 5.60 0.85 -32.11
N ALA A 21 4.63 0.02 -31.71
CA ALA A 21 3.42 -0.28 -32.51
C ALA A 21 2.55 0.96 -32.84
N ARG A 22 2.78 2.10 -32.19
CA ARG A 22 2.11 3.37 -32.52
C ARG A 22 2.63 4.00 -33.80
N HIS A 23 3.81 3.58 -34.26
CA HIS A 23 4.54 4.22 -35.36
C HIS A 23 4.93 3.23 -36.45
N GLU A 24 5.07 1.94 -36.13
CA GLU A 24 5.49 0.90 -37.08
C GLU A 24 4.90 -0.47 -36.70
N GLU A 25 4.92 -1.43 -37.64
CA GLU A 25 4.54 -2.82 -37.33
C GLU A 25 5.63 -3.52 -36.52
N VAL A 26 5.24 -4.22 -35.45
CA VAL A 26 6.15 -4.89 -34.51
C VAL A 26 5.76 -6.36 -34.36
N LEU A 27 6.75 -7.24 -34.43
CA LEU A 27 6.60 -8.65 -34.11
C LEU A 27 7.13 -8.93 -32.69
N VAL A 28 6.34 -9.60 -31.87
CA VAL A 28 6.77 -10.09 -30.56
C VAL A 28 6.80 -11.61 -30.59
N LEU A 29 7.95 -12.20 -30.24
CA LEU A 29 8.10 -13.64 -30.05
C LEU A 29 8.20 -13.93 -28.56
N ASP A 30 7.33 -14.79 -28.03
CA ASP A 30 7.41 -15.20 -26.64
C ASP A 30 7.21 -16.69 -26.46
N ALA A 31 8.03 -17.29 -25.59
CA ALA A 31 8.04 -18.74 -25.38
C ALA A 31 6.91 -19.23 -24.46
N ASP A 32 6.25 -18.36 -23.70
CA ASP A 32 5.12 -18.69 -22.85
C ASP A 32 3.85 -18.76 -23.72
N PRO A 33 3.15 -19.92 -23.77
CA PRO A 33 1.87 -20.00 -24.48
C PRO A 33 0.79 -19.14 -23.83
N ASP A 34 0.89 -18.87 -22.53
CA ASP A 34 -0.07 -18.06 -21.76
C ASP A 34 0.28 -16.56 -21.80
N SER A 35 1.24 -16.17 -22.66
CA SER A 35 1.73 -14.80 -22.81
C SER A 35 0.69 -13.69 -23.05
N PRO A 36 -0.47 -13.90 -23.69
CA PRO A 36 -1.48 -12.85 -23.81
C PRO A 36 -2.03 -12.37 -22.46
N GLN A 37 -1.84 -13.16 -21.41
CA GLN A 37 -2.18 -12.86 -20.01
C GLN A 37 -0.95 -12.36 -19.21
N ALA A 38 0.27 -12.56 -19.73
CA ALA A 38 1.54 -12.48 -18.99
C ALA A 38 2.19 -11.08 -18.94
N THR A 39 1.43 -9.99 -19.06
CA THR A 39 1.96 -8.68 -18.65
C THR A 39 2.09 -8.53 -17.14
N GLU A 40 1.67 -9.55 -16.38
CA GLU A 40 1.75 -9.49 -14.92
C GLU A 40 3.21 -9.38 -14.46
N ALA A 41 3.56 -8.29 -13.77
CA ALA A 41 4.86 -8.24 -13.13
C ALA A 41 4.83 -9.04 -11.82
N ARG A 42 5.98 -9.55 -11.39
CA ARG A 42 6.13 -10.35 -10.16
C ARG A 42 5.39 -9.78 -8.92
N PRO A 43 5.36 -8.45 -8.67
CA PRO A 43 4.58 -7.91 -7.55
C PRO A 43 3.06 -8.12 -7.68
N GLN A 44 2.49 -8.26 -8.88
CA GLN A 44 1.08 -8.62 -9.03
C GLN A 44 0.79 -10.07 -8.68
N LEU A 45 1.70 -11.00 -8.98
CA LEU A 45 1.51 -12.41 -8.64
C LEU A 45 1.22 -12.57 -7.13
N LEU A 46 1.96 -11.87 -6.27
CA LEU A 46 1.72 -11.92 -4.82
C LEU A 46 0.48 -11.13 -4.37
N ALA A 47 -0.10 -10.25 -5.20
CA ALA A 47 -1.33 -9.54 -4.85
C ALA A 47 -2.53 -10.49 -4.67
N HIS A 48 -2.54 -11.64 -5.35
CA HIS A 48 -3.58 -12.67 -5.20
C HIS A 48 -3.64 -13.28 -3.79
N LEU A 49 -2.51 -13.29 -3.08
CA LEU A 49 -2.46 -13.74 -1.68
C LEU A 49 -2.99 -12.68 -0.71
N SER A 50 -3.04 -11.41 -1.11
CA SER A 50 -3.49 -10.28 -0.27
C SER A 50 -5.03 -10.15 -0.18
N PHE A 51 -5.78 -11.10 -0.74
CA PHE A 51 -7.24 -11.03 -0.82
C PHE A 51 -7.92 -11.60 0.44
N ASP A 52 -8.86 -10.82 0.99
CA ASP A 52 -9.66 -11.09 2.20
C ASP A 52 -10.73 -12.18 1.93
N PRO A 53 -10.76 -13.29 2.69
CA PRO A 53 -11.77 -14.35 2.55
C PRO A 53 -13.22 -13.88 2.76
N SER A 54 -13.45 -12.76 3.44
CA SER A 54 -14.80 -12.20 3.65
C SER A 54 -15.40 -11.55 2.38
N HIS A 55 -14.63 -11.46 1.29
CA HIS A 55 -15.13 -11.10 -0.05
C HIS A 55 -15.50 -12.29 -0.94
N SER A 56 -15.28 -13.54 -0.49
CA SER A 56 -15.66 -14.75 -1.25
C SER A 56 -17.16 -14.84 -1.54
N ALA A 57 -18.01 -14.19 -0.73
CA ALA A 57 -19.46 -14.24 -0.90
C ALA A 57 -20.02 -13.30 -1.98
N ARG A 58 -19.22 -12.37 -2.56
CA ARG A 58 -19.76 -11.35 -3.49
C ARG A 58 -18.82 -10.91 -4.62
N VAL A 59 -17.79 -11.69 -4.91
CA VAL A 59 -17.17 -11.67 -6.25
C VAL A 59 -17.93 -12.73 -7.03
N SER A 60 -18.89 -12.32 -7.87
CA SER A 60 -19.49 -13.26 -8.84
C SER A 60 -18.36 -13.96 -9.60
N PRO A 61 -18.50 -15.25 -9.95
CA PRO A 61 -17.55 -15.95 -10.81
C PRO A 61 -17.21 -15.19 -12.11
N ASP A 62 -18.08 -14.24 -12.50
CA ASP A 62 -17.91 -13.38 -13.68
C ASP A 62 -17.15 -12.06 -13.46
N THR A 63 -16.61 -11.74 -12.28
CA THR A 63 -15.71 -10.58 -12.15
C THR A 63 -14.27 -11.04 -12.40
N PRO A 64 -13.66 -10.74 -13.55
CA PRO A 64 -12.31 -11.17 -13.83
C PRO A 64 -11.37 -10.42 -12.87
N THR A 65 -10.87 -11.12 -11.86
CA THR A 65 -9.72 -10.65 -11.06
C THR A 65 -8.43 -10.71 -11.88
N ASN A 66 -8.43 -11.51 -12.96
CA ASN A 66 -7.48 -11.41 -14.05
C ASN A 66 -7.79 -10.16 -14.89
N PRO A 67 -6.81 -9.28 -15.17
CA PRO A 67 -6.95 -8.48 -16.38
C PRO A 67 -7.10 -9.48 -17.52
N GLY A 68 -8.26 -9.50 -18.19
CA GLY A 68 -8.43 -10.28 -19.42
C GLY A 68 -7.31 -9.94 -20.42
N PRO A 69 -7.13 -10.75 -21.48
CA PRO A 69 -6.10 -10.50 -22.49
C PRO A 69 -6.14 -9.04 -22.91
N LEU A 70 -4.98 -8.39 -22.92
CA LEU A 70 -4.92 -6.97 -23.29
C LEU A 70 -5.48 -6.80 -24.70
N PRO A 71 -6.21 -5.71 -24.95
CA PRO A 71 -6.82 -5.50 -26.25
C PRO A 71 -5.74 -5.54 -27.34
N PRO A 72 -6.06 -6.10 -28.52
CA PRO A 72 -5.15 -6.10 -29.65
C PRO A 72 -4.69 -4.67 -29.91
N THR A 73 -3.38 -4.47 -29.95
CA THR A 73 -2.78 -3.17 -30.30
C THR A 73 -2.56 -3.19 -31.81
N ALA A 74 -3.18 -2.26 -32.53
CA ALA A 74 -2.93 -2.11 -33.96
C ALA A 74 -1.42 -1.98 -34.21
N GLY A 75 -0.90 -2.67 -35.23
CA GLY A 75 0.54 -2.72 -35.52
C GLY A 75 1.37 -3.66 -34.63
N LEU A 76 0.77 -4.42 -33.70
CA LEU A 76 1.49 -5.40 -32.88
C LEU A 76 1.02 -6.82 -33.19
N ARG A 77 1.94 -7.67 -33.67
CA ARG A 77 1.73 -9.11 -33.84
C ARG A 77 2.47 -9.88 -32.75
N LEU A 78 1.74 -10.53 -31.83
CA LEU A 78 2.31 -11.38 -30.79
C LEU A 78 2.20 -12.85 -31.18
N LEU A 79 3.33 -13.55 -31.25
CA LEU A 79 3.41 -15.01 -31.39
C LEU A 79 3.73 -15.61 -30.01
N SER A 80 2.69 -16.00 -29.27
CA SER A 80 2.82 -16.70 -27.98
C SER A 80 3.15 -18.18 -28.19
N GLY A 81 3.81 -18.80 -27.21
CA GLY A 81 4.32 -20.17 -27.35
C GLY A 81 5.29 -20.36 -28.52
N ARG A 82 5.96 -19.28 -28.94
CA ARG A 82 6.94 -19.25 -30.02
C ARG A 82 8.30 -18.83 -29.49
N ARG A 83 9.14 -19.80 -29.13
CA ARG A 83 10.48 -19.55 -28.60
C ARG A 83 11.46 -19.23 -29.71
N ALA A 84 12.15 -18.09 -29.60
CA ALA A 84 13.37 -17.84 -30.36
C ALA A 84 14.52 -18.72 -29.87
N VAL A 85 15.19 -19.43 -30.77
CA VAL A 85 16.29 -20.37 -30.46
C VAL A 85 17.63 -19.96 -31.05
N ARG A 86 17.65 -19.15 -32.11
CA ARG A 86 18.89 -18.64 -32.73
C ARG A 86 18.70 -17.22 -33.26
N ILE A 87 19.74 -16.40 -33.13
CA ILE A 87 19.83 -15.09 -33.78
C ILE A 87 20.97 -15.19 -34.81
N ASP A 88 20.64 -15.00 -36.08
CA ASP A 88 21.59 -14.87 -37.17
C ASP A 88 21.80 -13.37 -37.45
N ARG A 89 22.87 -12.82 -36.88
CA ARG A 89 23.19 -11.39 -36.99
C ARG A 89 23.59 -10.97 -38.40
N ASN A 90 24.25 -11.86 -39.15
CA ASN A 90 24.75 -11.53 -40.48
C ASN A 90 23.61 -11.33 -41.49
N ASN A 91 22.54 -12.12 -41.33
CA ASN A 91 21.36 -12.05 -42.19
C ASN A 91 20.18 -11.27 -41.55
N HIS A 92 20.37 -10.71 -40.36
CA HIS A 92 19.33 -10.05 -39.55
C HIS A 92 18.06 -10.89 -39.35
N ARG A 93 18.24 -12.15 -38.91
CA ARG A 93 17.15 -13.10 -38.71
C ARG A 93 17.09 -13.64 -37.28
N VAL A 94 15.88 -13.80 -36.77
CA VAL A 94 15.60 -14.64 -35.60
C VAL A 94 14.97 -15.93 -36.07
N ILE A 95 15.47 -17.07 -35.59
CA ILE A 95 14.91 -18.38 -35.90
C ILE A 95 14.24 -18.92 -34.65
N ASP A 96 13.00 -19.34 -34.80
CA ASP A 96 12.22 -19.94 -33.73
C ASP A 96 12.37 -21.47 -33.65
N GLU A 97 11.79 -22.06 -32.61
CA GLU A 97 11.86 -23.51 -32.37
C GLU A 97 11.21 -24.38 -33.44
N THR A 98 10.42 -23.80 -34.36
CA THR A 98 9.88 -24.51 -35.53
C THR A 98 10.79 -24.43 -36.76
N GLY A 99 11.90 -23.71 -36.65
CA GLY A 99 12.81 -23.46 -37.77
C GLY A 99 12.37 -22.30 -38.67
N GLN A 100 11.26 -21.62 -38.37
CA GLN A 100 10.84 -20.45 -39.12
C GLN A 100 11.78 -19.28 -38.83
N ALA A 101 12.22 -18.62 -39.90
CA ALA A 101 13.06 -17.42 -39.83
C ALA A 101 12.19 -16.16 -39.92
N HIS A 102 12.50 -15.17 -39.09
CA HIS A 102 11.86 -13.87 -39.01
C HIS A 102 12.91 -12.79 -39.23
N ASP A 103 12.83 -12.05 -40.34
CA ASP A 103 13.73 -10.93 -40.65
C ASP A 103 13.42 -9.74 -39.73
N TYR A 104 14.47 -9.07 -39.23
CA TYR A 104 14.33 -7.88 -38.39
C TYR A 104 15.07 -6.66 -38.94
N SER A 105 14.47 -5.47 -38.79
CA SER A 105 15.20 -4.21 -38.95
C SER A 105 15.93 -3.79 -37.67
N ARG A 106 15.30 -4.09 -36.52
CA ARG A 106 15.82 -3.89 -35.16
C ARG A 106 15.41 -5.08 -34.29
N LEU A 107 16.26 -5.48 -33.37
CA LEU A 107 16.00 -6.59 -32.46
C LEU A 107 16.08 -6.13 -31.01
N PHE A 108 15.03 -6.38 -30.23
CA PHE A 108 14.98 -6.06 -28.80
C PHE A 108 14.93 -7.34 -27.98
N LEU A 109 15.97 -7.57 -27.17
CA LEU A 109 16.06 -8.69 -26.25
C LEU A 109 15.44 -8.28 -24.91
N ALA A 110 14.22 -8.75 -24.64
CA ALA A 110 13.48 -8.57 -23.39
C ALA A 110 13.32 -9.92 -22.65
N LEU A 111 14.41 -10.70 -22.62
CA LEU A 111 14.43 -12.10 -22.20
C LEU A 111 14.20 -12.33 -20.69
N GLY A 112 14.20 -11.25 -19.89
CA GLY A 112 13.98 -11.31 -18.45
C GLY A 112 15.06 -12.10 -17.70
N ALA A 113 14.66 -12.77 -16.64
CA ALA A 113 15.55 -13.60 -15.82
C ALA A 113 14.86 -14.87 -15.36
N SER A 114 15.63 -15.88 -15.01
CA SER A 114 15.13 -17.13 -14.44
C SER A 114 15.37 -17.20 -12.94
N PRO A 115 14.50 -17.85 -12.15
CA PRO A 115 14.76 -18.14 -10.75
C PRO A 115 16.07 -18.91 -10.56
N ARG A 116 16.84 -18.51 -9.56
CA ARG A 116 18.06 -19.25 -9.21
C ARG A 116 17.68 -20.51 -8.44
N TRP A 117 18.00 -21.65 -9.02
CA TRP A 117 18.04 -22.93 -8.32
C TRP A 117 19.36 -23.02 -7.56
N PRO A 118 19.35 -23.03 -6.22
CA PRO A 118 20.58 -23.21 -5.45
C PRO A 118 21.16 -24.60 -5.71
N THR A 119 22.48 -24.72 -5.65
CA THR A 119 23.20 -26.00 -5.64
C THR A 119 23.02 -26.69 -4.29
N LEU A 120 21.77 -27.04 -3.99
CA LEU A 120 21.32 -27.69 -2.77
C LEU A 120 20.80 -29.09 -3.15
N LEU A 121 21.34 -30.13 -2.51
CA LEU A 121 20.90 -31.51 -2.76
C LEU A 121 19.39 -31.63 -2.47
N GLY A 122 18.67 -32.31 -3.37
CA GLY A 122 17.22 -32.47 -3.29
C GLY A 122 16.40 -31.26 -3.75
N SER A 123 17.04 -30.18 -4.24
CA SER A 123 16.35 -28.97 -4.74
C SER A 123 15.33 -29.23 -5.86
N ARG A 124 15.40 -30.38 -6.55
CA ARG A 124 14.46 -30.78 -7.61
C ARG A 124 13.47 -31.88 -7.21
N LEU A 125 13.37 -32.21 -5.91
CA LEU A 125 12.37 -33.17 -5.43
C LEU A 125 10.94 -32.65 -5.67
N ALA A 126 9.99 -33.57 -5.83
CA ALA A 126 8.58 -33.18 -5.87
C ALA A 126 8.18 -32.44 -4.59
N GLY A 127 7.32 -31.43 -4.71
CA GLY A 127 6.96 -30.52 -3.60
C GLY A 127 7.93 -29.35 -3.40
N VAL A 128 9.03 -29.28 -4.16
CA VAL A 128 9.93 -28.12 -4.20
C VAL A 128 9.67 -27.31 -5.47
N GLN A 129 9.46 -26.01 -5.33
CA GLN A 129 9.23 -25.12 -6.47
C GLN A 129 9.91 -23.76 -6.29
N THR A 130 10.07 -23.03 -7.38
CA THR A 130 10.35 -21.58 -7.36
C THR A 130 9.06 -20.79 -7.56
N LEU A 131 9.12 -19.47 -7.42
CA LEU A 131 7.97 -18.59 -7.69
C LEU A 131 8.38 -17.43 -8.60
N TYR A 132 7.95 -17.49 -9.86
CA TYR A 132 8.25 -16.51 -10.91
C TYR A 132 7.17 -16.40 -11.97
N THR A 133 6.55 -17.52 -12.36
CA THR A 133 5.47 -17.55 -13.36
C THR A 133 4.10 -17.64 -12.70
N ARG A 134 3.05 -17.29 -13.46
CA ARG A 134 1.66 -17.42 -12.99
C ARG A 134 1.29 -18.85 -12.65
N ARG A 135 1.61 -19.81 -13.52
CA ARG A 135 1.42 -21.25 -13.26
C ARG A 135 2.04 -21.73 -11.93
N GLN A 136 3.23 -21.23 -11.59
CA GLN A 136 3.87 -21.56 -10.31
C GLN A 136 3.13 -20.95 -9.11
N LEU A 137 2.57 -19.75 -9.27
CA LEU A 137 1.70 -19.14 -8.27
C LEU A 137 0.42 -19.95 -8.11
N ASP A 138 -0.26 -20.32 -9.20
CA ASP A 138 -1.52 -21.08 -9.13
C ASP A 138 -1.30 -22.43 -8.43
N THR A 139 -0.20 -23.12 -8.76
CA THR A 139 0.21 -24.37 -8.06
C THR A 139 0.46 -24.14 -6.56
N LEU A 140 0.95 -22.96 -6.18
CA LEU A 140 1.16 -22.61 -4.78
C LEU A 140 -0.16 -22.29 -4.10
N LEU A 141 -1.03 -21.50 -4.74
CA LEU A 141 -2.35 -21.12 -4.20
C LEU A 141 -3.20 -22.35 -3.91
N ASP A 142 -3.29 -23.28 -4.86
CA ASP A 142 -3.99 -24.55 -4.70
C ASP A 142 -3.49 -25.33 -3.47
N ALA A 143 -2.16 -25.43 -3.31
CA ALA A 143 -1.57 -26.07 -2.14
C ALA A 143 -1.87 -25.36 -0.81
N LEU A 144 -1.93 -24.02 -0.82
CA LEU A 144 -2.26 -23.22 0.35
C LEU A 144 -3.73 -23.34 0.74
N ASP A 145 -4.63 -23.51 -0.24
CA ASP A 145 -6.06 -23.73 0.00
C ASP A 145 -6.32 -25.09 0.69
N HIS A 146 -5.47 -26.09 0.41
CA HIS A 146 -5.41 -27.36 1.15
C HIS A 146 -4.71 -27.27 2.53
N ARG A 147 -4.35 -26.06 2.97
CA ARG A 147 -3.69 -25.78 4.25
C ARG A 147 -2.35 -26.51 4.46
N GLU A 148 -1.63 -26.86 3.39
CA GLU A 148 -0.30 -27.46 3.50
C GLU A 148 0.70 -26.47 4.16
N PRO A 149 1.47 -26.87 5.18
CA PRO A 149 2.52 -26.03 5.74
C PRO A 149 3.57 -25.67 4.69
N LEU A 150 3.99 -24.40 4.67
CA LEU A 150 4.91 -23.88 3.68
C LEU A 150 6.27 -23.55 4.31
N LEU A 151 7.35 -24.13 3.77
CA LEU A 151 8.71 -23.69 4.08
C LEU A 151 9.25 -22.83 2.93
N ILE A 152 9.77 -21.64 3.26
CA ILE A 152 10.34 -20.71 2.28
C ILE A 152 11.85 -20.63 2.52
N VAL A 153 12.64 -20.88 1.48
CA VAL A 153 14.10 -20.76 1.53
C VAL A 153 14.55 -19.49 0.80
N GLY A 154 15.05 -18.51 1.55
CA GLY A 154 15.57 -17.26 1.03
C GLY A 154 15.30 -16.08 1.98
N GLY A 155 16.16 -15.05 1.91
CA GLY A 155 16.03 -13.83 2.71
C GLY A 155 15.80 -12.56 1.88
N GLY A 156 15.25 -12.69 0.66
CA GLY A 156 15.00 -11.56 -0.25
C GLY A 156 13.57 -11.02 -0.13
N LEU A 157 13.25 -9.96 -0.90
CA LEU A 157 11.93 -9.31 -0.88
C LEU A 157 10.79 -10.29 -1.14
N LEU A 158 10.91 -11.13 -2.17
CA LEU A 158 9.90 -12.16 -2.47
C LEU A 158 9.66 -13.08 -1.29
N ALA A 159 10.73 -13.51 -0.61
CA ALA A 159 10.63 -14.46 0.49
C ALA A 159 9.89 -13.85 1.68
N VAL A 160 10.22 -12.59 2.01
CA VAL A 160 9.57 -11.82 3.08
C VAL A 160 8.11 -11.52 2.75
N GLU A 161 7.83 -11.06 1.52
CA GLU A 161 6.47 -10.76 1.08
C GLU A 161 5.59 -12.02 1.07
N LEU A 162 6.10 -13.11 0.50
CA LEU A 162 5.40 -14.39 0.48
C LEU A 162 5.16 -14.91 1.89
N ALA A 163 6.15 -14.82 2.79
CA ALA A 163 5.98 -15.27 4.18
C ALA A 163 4.90 -14.46 4.89
N ALA A 164 4.89 -13.13 4.72
CA ALA A 164 3.92 -12.26 5.37
C ALA A 164 2.47 -12.52 4.91
N LEU A 165 2.29 -12.84 3.63
CA LEU A 165 0.98 -13.08 3.01
C LEU A 165 0.50 -14.52 3.24
N ALA A 166 1.37 -15.52 3.09
CA ALA A 166 1.00 -16.91 3.27
C ALA A 166 0.73 -17.26 4.75
N ALA A 167 1.36 -16.57 5.70
CA ALA A 167 1.13 -16.78 7.13
C ALA A 167 -0.29 -16.43 7.59
N GLU A 168 -1.06 -15.67 6.79
CA GLU A 168 -2.48 -15.44 7.04
C GLU A 168 -3.35 -16.68 6.75
N ARG A 169 -2.83 -17.66 6.00
CA ARG A 169 -3.59 -18.84 5.52
C ARG A 169 -3.08 -20.17 6.05
N VAL A 170 -1.75 -20.33 6.15
CA VAL A 170 -1.10 -21.59 6.55
C VAL A 170 0.06 -21.36 7.51
N SER A 171 0.54 -22.43 8.14
CA SER A 171 1.79 -22.39 8.90
C SER A 171 2.97 -22.13 7.94
N VAL A 172 3.75 -21.08 8.21
CA VAL A 172 4.91 -20.69 7.40
C VAL A 172 6.19 -20.76 8.23
N THR A 173 7.23 -21.40 7.67
CA THR A 173 8.60 -21.29 8.18
C THR A 173 9.49 -20.63 7.12
N LEU A 174 10.06 -19.46 7.43
CA LEU A 174 10.98 -18.73 6.58
C LEU A 174 12.42 -18.98 7.03
N VAL A 175 13.22 -19.59 6.18
CA VAL A 175 14.63 -19.93 6.43
C VAL A 175 15.54 -19.04 5.59
N ALA A 176 16.47 -18.36 6.23
CA ALA A 176 17.47 -17.52 5.56
C ALA A 176 18.88 -17.86 6.04
N ARG A 177 19.80 -18.06 5.07
CA ARG A 177 21.23 -18.29 5.34
C ARG A 177 21.90 -17.14 6.10
N ARG A 178 21.39 -15.93 5.93
CA ARG A 178 21.85 -14.71 6.62
C ARG A 178 20.61 -13.98 7.15
N ARG A 179 20.77 -12.73 7.54
CA ARG A 179 19.66 -11.85 7.90
C ARG A 179 18.73 -11.57 6.71
N LEU A 180 17.44 -11.50 6.98
CA LEU A 180 16.40 -11.06 6.05
C LEU A 180 16.73 -9.66 5.55
N LEU A 181 16.72 -9.51 4.23
CA LEU A 181 16.91 -8.23 3.55
C LEU A 181 18.20 -7.50 3.98
N GLY A 182 19.23 -8.20 4.45
CA GLY A 182 20.47 -7.57 4.94
C GLY A 182 21.27 -6.80 3.88
N ARG A 183 20.88 -6.89 2.60
CA ARG A 183 21.40 -6.06 1.49
C ARG A 183 20.66 -4.72 1.34
N TYR A 184 19.54 -4.55 2.02
CA TYR A 184 18.64 -3.40 1.88
C TYR A 184 18.36 -2.72 3.21
N LEU A 185 18.44 -3.46 4.32
CA LEU A 185 18.04 -2.99 5.63
C LEU A 185 19.18 -2.98 6.63
N SER A 186 19.16 -1.98 7.49
CA SER A 186 19.93 -1.95 8.73
C SER A 186 19.58 -3.12 9.68
N PRO A 187 20.45 -3.42 10.65
CA PRO A 187 20.16 -4.27 11.81
C PRO A 187 18.78 -4.08 12.44
N ASP A 188 18.46 -2.84 12.77
CA ASP A 188 17.27 -2.47 13.55
C ASP A 188 15.96 -2.57 12.76
N ILE A 189 15.96 -2.13 11.49
CA ILE A 189 14.78 -2.30 10.63
C ILE A 189 14.58 -3.77 10.27
N GLY A 190 15.66 -4.51 9.99
CA GLY A 190 15.59 -5.95 9.73
C GLY A 190 14.96 -6.73 10.89
N ALA A 191 15.38 -6.45 12.14
CA ALA A 191 14.78 -7.07 13.32
C ALA A 191 13.28 -6.71 13.49
N SER A 192 12.87 -5.53 13.02
CA SER A 192 11.46 -5.12 13.04
C SER A 192 10.62 -5.86 12.00
N VAL A 193 11.21 -6.17 10.84
CA VAL A 193 10.59 -7.06 9.84
C VAL A 193 10.40 -8.47 10.39
N VAL A 194 11.42 -9.04 11.05
CA VAL A 194 11.32 -10.37 11.70
C VAL A 194 10.15 -10.40 12.70
N ARG A 195 10.12 -9.46 13.65
CA ARG A 195 9.03 -9.37 14.64
C ARG A 195 7.66 -9.20 14.00
N HIS A 196 7.57 -8.47 12.88
CA HIS A 196 6.31 -8.29 12.17
C HIS A 196 5.82 -9.58 11.52
N LEU A 197 6.72 -10.37 10.93
CA LEU A 197 6.40 -11.69 10.38
C LEU A 197 5.98 -12.67 11.49
N GLU A 198 6.69 -12.69 12.62
CA GLU A 198 6.37 -13.56 13.77
C GLU A 198 5.01 -13.23 14.38
N LYS A 199 4.67 -11.95 14.52
CA LYS A 199 3.33 -11.52 14.95
C LYS A 199 2.21 -11.97 14.01
N ARG A 200 2.55 -12.25 12.75
CA ARG A 200 1.62 -12.78 11.75
C ARG A 200 1.56 -14.30 11.71
N GLY A 201 2.31 -14.98 12.58
CA GLY A 201 2.32 -16.45 12.68
C GLY A 201 3.41 -17.14 11.86
N ALA A 202 4.30 -16.40 11.20
CA ALA A 202 5.43 -17.00 10.51
C ALA A 202 6.58 -17.32 11.49
N ARG A 203 7.14 -18.52 11.42
CA ARG A 203 8.39 -18.86 12.10
C ARG A 203 9.57 -18.38 11.26
N VAL A 204 10.42 -17.53 11.80
CA VAL A 204 11.59 -16.99 11.08
C VAL A 204 12.88 -17.59 11.63
N LEU A 205 13.73 -18.12 10.75
CA LEU A 205 15.04 -18.69 11.07
C LEU A 205 16.11 -17.98 10.24
N GLU A 206 16.69 -16.93 10.80
CA GLU A 206 17.88 -16.27 10.23
C GLU A 206 19.15 -17.06 10.58
N GLN A 207 20.24 -16.82 9.83
CA GLN A 207 21.53 -17.49 10.03
C GLN A 207 21.43 -19.03 10.01
N ALA A 208 20.43 -19.55 9.31
CA ALA A 208 20.12 -20.97 9.22
C ALA A 208 20.32 -21.46 7.77
N PRO A 209 21.57 -21.65 7.31
CA PRO A 209 21.81 -22.15 5.97
C PRO A 209 21.24 -23.58 5.82
N PRO A 210 20.41 -23.84 4.78
CA PRO A 210 20.02 -25.20 4.45
C PRO A 210 21.24 -25.98 3.94
N HIS A 211 21.43 -27.19 4.44
CA HIS A 211 22.50 -28.10 4.04
C HIS A 211 22.04 -29.06 2.93
N ARG A 212 20.87 -29.69 3.10
CA ARG A 212 20.20 -30.50 2.05
C ARG A 212 18.70 -30.57 2.26
N LEU A 213 17.95 -30.77 1.18
CA LEU A 213 16.55 -31.16 1.26
C LEU A 213 16.46 -32.68 1.43
N LEU A 214 15.54 -33.13 2.26
CA LEU A 214 15.33 -34.53 2.62
C LEU A 214 14.21 -35.13 1.77
N GLY A 215 14.33 -36.40 1.42
CA GLY A 215 13.33 -37.13 0.63
C GLY A 215 13.97 -37.98 -0.47
N ARG A 216 13.22 -38.97 -0.98
CA ARG A 216 13.63 -39.81 -2.13
C ARG A 216 13.06 -39.29 -3.44
N HIS A 217 11.72 -39.30 -3.56
CA HIS A 217 11.00 -38.80 -4.74
C HIS A 217 10.28 -37.46 -4.46
N ARG A 218 9.82 -37.29 -3.22
CA ARG A 218 9.16 -36.08 -2.74
C ARG A 218 9.90 -35.55 -1.52
N VAL A 219 9.91 -34.24 -1.36
CA VAL A 219 10.49 -33.59 -0.17
C VAL A 219 9.72 -33.96 1.09
N THR A 220 10.46 -34.26 2.15
CA THR A 220 9.94 -34.54 3.49
C THR A 220 10.47 -33.56 4.54
N GLY A 221 11.52 -32.81 4.21
CA GLY A 221 12.06 -31.78 5.09
C GLY A 221 13.33 -31.12 4.58
N VAL A 222 13.95 -30.34 5.46
CA VAL A 222 15.22 -29.64 5.25
C VAL A 222 16.14 -29.95 6.43
N ALA A 223 17.34 -30.43 6.15
CA ALA A 223 18.42 -30.44 7.13
C ALA A 223 19.17 -29.11 7.03
N LEU A 224 19.30 -28.41 8.16
CA LEU A 224 20.07 -27.20 8.32
C LEU A 224 21.53 -27.53 8.63
N ALA A 225 22.44 -26.59 8.39
CA ALA A 225 23.87 -26.80 8.65
C ALA A 225 24.21 -26.93 10.15
N ASP A 226 23.32 -26.50 11.04
CA ASP A 226 23.46 -26.60 12.49
C ASP A 226 22.89 -27.91 13.07
N GLY A 227 22.56 -28.88 12.21
CA GLY A 227 22.03 -30.19 12.60
C GLY A 227 20.51 -30.23 12.80
N ARG A 228 19.82 -29.10 12.86
CA ARG A 228 18.36 -29.09 12.98
C ARG A 228 17.70 -29.62 11.70
N THR A 229 16.60 -30.33 11.88
CA THR A 229 15.76 -30.80 10.77
C THR A 229 14.37 -30.18 10.86
N LEU A 230 13.90 -29.62 9.74
CA LEU A 230 12.57 -29.03 9.60
C LEU A 230 11.73 -29.90 8.67
N MET A 231 10.69 -30.53 9.20
CA MET A 231 9.80 -31.37 8.39
C MET A 231 8.84 -30.52 7.56
N THR A 232 8.73 -30.83 6.27
CA THR A 232 7.81 -30.18 5.34
C THR A 232 7.65 -30.97 4.06
N ARG A 233 6.47 -30.90 3.45
CA ARG A 233 6.17 -31.51 2.14
C ARG A 233 6.08 -30.48 1.02
N ARG A 234 6.29 -29.19 1.35
CA ARG A 234 6.22 -28.06 0.42
C ARG A 234 7.32 -27.04 0.70
N ILE A 235 8.10 -26.73 -0.34
CA ILE A 235 9.18 -25.75 -0.26
C ILE A 235 9.10 -24.76 -1.42
N VAL A 236 9.17 -23.46 -1.11
CA VAL A 236 9.40 -22.42 -2.11
C VAL A 236 10.84 -21.90 -2.00
N LEU A 237 11.59 -22.03 -3.09
CA LEU A 237 12.95 -21.49 -3.23
C LEU A 237 12.90 -20.05 -3.76
N ALA A 238 13.19 -19.09 -2.89
CA ALA A 238 13.24 -17.65 -3.17
C ALA A 238 14.68 -17.10 -3.13
N CYS A 239 15.60 -17.77 -3.85
CA CYS A 239 17.06 -17.55 -3.79
C CYS A 239 17.63 -16.49 -4.76
N GLY A 240 16.76 -15.66 -5.34
CA GLY A 240 17.12 -14.65 -6.35
C GLY A 240 16.88 -15.12 -7.78
N ILE A 241 17.39 -14.35 -8.73
CA ILE A 241 17.22 -14.56 -10.18
C ILE A 241 18.57 -14.45 -10.90
N THR A 242 18.65 -15.02 -12.09
CA THR A 242 19.79 -14.98 -13.01
C THR A 242 19.28 -14.55 -14.38
N PRO A 243 19.82 -13.49 -15.01
CA PRO A 243 19.43 -13.08 -16.36
C PRO A 243 19.49 -14.19 -17.40
N ASN A 244 18.55 -14.11 -18.33
CA ASN A 244 18.54 -15.00 -19.48
C ASN A 244 19.44 -14.41 -20.57
N THR A 245 20.69 -14.89 -20.64
CA THR A 245 21.72 -14.40 -21.58
C THR A 245 22.06 -15.38 -22.69
N ARG A 246 21.57 -16.63 -22.60
CA ARG A 246 21.96 -17.74 -23.49
C ARG A 246 21.85 -17.37 -24.97
N LEU A 247 20.68 -16.90 -25.41
CA LEU A 247 20.41 -16.55 -26.80
C LEU A 247 21.35 -15.45 -27.31
N ALA A 248 21.64 -14.43 -26.48
CA ALA A 248 22.54 -13.35 -26.82
C ALA A 248 24.00 -13.83 -26.93
N ARG A 249 24.44 -14.65 -25.98
CA ARG A 249 25.80 -15.21 -25.95
C ARG A 249 26.04 -16.12 -27.15
N GLU A 250 25.10 -17.00 -27.48
CA GLU A 250 25.17 -17.89 -28.65
C GLU A 250 25.14 -17.10 -29.97
N ALA A 251 24.52 -15.92 -29.99
CA ALA A 251 24.57 -14.99 -31.11
C ALA A 251 25.92 -14.23 -31.21
N GLY A 252 26.83 -14.38 -30.25
CA GLY A 252 28.10 -13.66 -30.20
C GLY A 252 27.99 -12.22 -29.70
N LEU A 253 26.94 -11.90 -28.92
CA LEU A 253 26.82 -10.61 -28.22
C LEU A 253 27.58 -10.65 -26.89
N ALA A 254 28.10 -9.50 -26.48
CA ALA A 254 28.84 -9.37 -25.23
C ALA A 254 27.92 -9.61 -24.01
N THR A 255 28.32 -10.51 -23.12
CA THR A 255 27.57 -10.87 -21.91
C THR A 255 28.51 -11.05 -20.71
N ASP A 256 28.02 -10.73 -19.52
CA ASP A 256 28.69 -10.97 -18.24
C ASP A 256 27.62 -11.43 -17.22
N ALA A 257 27.32 -10.63 -16.18
CA ALA A 257 26.22 -10.90 -15.27
C ALA A 257 24.84 -10.79 -15.97
N GLY A 258 24.77 -10.15 -17.15
CA GLY A 258 23.63 -9.94 -18.04
C GLY A 258 24.10 -9.65 -19.47
N ILE A 259 23.20 -9.25 -20.36
CA ILE A 259 23.54 -8.81 -21.74
C ILE A 259 24.09 -7.39 -21.66
N LEU A 260 25.35 -7.19 -22.06
CA LEU A 260 25.99 -5.88 -21.98
C LEU A 260 25.36 -4.92 -22.98
N VAL A 261 25.02 -3.73 -22.52
CA VAL A 261 24.48 -2.65 -23.35
C VAL A 261 25.14 -1.32 -23.01
N ASN A 262 25.17 -0.42 -23.97
CA ASN A 262 25.59 0.97 -23.81
C ASN A 262 24.53 1.78 -23.04
N ALA A 263 24.82 3.05 -22.75
CA ALA A 263 23.89 3.94 -22.06
C ALA A 263 22.56 4.16 -22.80
N ASP A 264 22.55 3.95 -24.11
CA ASP A 264 21.41 4.05 -25.02
C ASP A 264 20.70 2.68 -25.22
N MET A 265 21.06 1.68 -24.40
CA MET A 265 20.56 0.30 -24.41
C MET A 265 20.93 -0.53 -25.65
N ARG A 266 21.75 0.00 -26.56
CA ARG A 266 22.26 -0.77 -27.71
C ARG A 266 23.32 -1.78 -27.27
N SER A 267 23.40 -2.88 -27.99
CA SER A 267 24.54 -3.78 -27.91
C SER A 267 25.81 -3.06 -28.39
N PRO A 268 26.94 -3.19 -27.67
CA PRO A 268 28.21 -2.64 -28.13
C PRO A 268 28.73 -3.33 -29.40
N SER A 269 28.24 -4.54 -29.70
CA SER A 269 28.69 -5.37 -30.82
C SER A 269 27.77 -5.32 -32.05
N ASP A 270 26.58 -4.73 -31.93
CA ASP A 270 25.62 -4.61 -33.04
C ASP A 270 24.61 -3.47 -32.77
N PRO A 271 24.65 -2.35 -33.52
CA PRO A 271 23.80 -1.20 -33.27
C PRO A 271 22.32 -1.43 -33.60
N ARG A 272 21.95 -2.54 -34.25
CA ARG A 272 20.55 -2.94 -34.52
C ARG A 272 19.93 -3.72 -33.35
N ILE A 273 20.73 -4.19 -32.41
CA ILE A 273 20.29 -5.04 -31.31
C ILE A 273 20.32 -4.27 -29.99
N PHE A 274 19.25 -4.39 -29.23
CA PHE A 274 19.06 -3.78 -27.92
C PHE A 274 18.78 -4.88 -26.89
N ALA A 275 19.08 -4.62 -25.62
CA ALA A 275 18.58 -5.45 -24.52
C ALA A 275 17.97 -4.58 -23.42
N VAL A 276 16.81 -4.99 -22.91
CA VAL A 276 16.03 -4.22 -21.92
C VAL A 276 15.48 -5.12 -20.81
N GLY A 277 15.17 -4.51 -19.66
CA GLY A 277 14.63 -5.22 -18.51
C GLY A 277 15.67 -6.07 -17.77
N ASP A 278 15.23 -7.13 -17.09
CA ASP A 278 16.09 -7.91 -16.18
C ASP A 278 17.25 -8.64 -16.88
N CYS A 279 17.18 -8.85 -18.20
CA CYS A 279 18.27 -9.48 -18.94
C CYS A 279 19.43 -8.52 -19.23
N ALA A 280 19.18 -7.21 -19.21
CA ALA A 280 20.17 -6.19 -19.58
C ALA A 280 21.16 -5.87 -18.45
N GLN A 281 22.38 -5.52 -18.84
CA GLN A 281 23.45 -5.01 -18.00
C GLN A 281 23.94 -3.68 -18.59
N PRO A 282 23.34 -2.54 -18.18
CA PRO A 282 23.82 -1.21 -18.56
C PRO A 282 25.14 -0.87 -17.86
N PRO A 283 25.84 0.22 -18.26
CA PRO A 283 27.17 0.53 -17.74
C PRO A 283 27.17 1.05 -16.29
N TRP A 284 25.99 1.35 -15.75
CA TRP A 284 25.80 1.70 -14.33
C TRP A 284 25.20 0.53 -13.55
N PRO A 285 25.38 0.50 -12.21
CA PRO A 285 24.71 -0.46 -11.36
C PRO A 285 23.20 -0.43 -11.58
N SER A 286 22.69 -1.53 -12.11
CA SER A 286 21.28 -1.72 -12.41
C SER A 286 20.73 -2.77 -11.48
N MET A 287 19.58 -2.47 -10.87
CA MET A 287 18.93 -3.37 -9.93
C MET A 287 17.86 -4.22 -10.61
N ARG A 288 18.09 -5.52 -10.60
CA ARG A 288 17.17 -6.50 -11.17
C ARG A 288 15.97 -6.75 -10.26
N GLY A 289 14.84 -7.11 -10.87
CA GLY A 289 13.59 -7.42 -10.19
C GLY A 289 12.84 -6.20 -9.66
N ASN A 290 13.13 -4.99 -10.18
CA ASN A 290 12.35 -3.78 -9.93
C ASN A 290 11.65 -3.34 -11.22
N ILE A 291 10.33 -3.35 -11.20
CA ILE A 291 9.50 -3.06 -12.37
C ILE A 291 9.66 -1.64 -12.92
N THR A 292 9.79 -0.63 -12.06
CA THR A 292 9.98 0.76 -12.49
C THR A 292 11.29 0.91 -13.27
N GLN A 293 12.34 0.22 -12.82
CA GLN A 293 13.62 0.23 -13.53
C GLN A 293 13.53 -0.54 -14.85
N VAL A 294 12.89 -1.71 -14.85
CA VAL A 294 12.68 -2.52 -16.06
C VAL A 294 11.98 -1.72 -17.16
N LEU A 295 10.94 -0.95 -16.80
CA LEU A 295 10.22 -0.08 -17.74
C LEU A 295 11.07 1.11 -18.19
N HIS A 296 11.84 1.71 -17.29
CA HIS A 296 12.75 2.80 -17.65
C HIS A 296 13.83 2.37 -18.66
N LEU A 297 14.41 1.17 -18.51
CA LEU A 297 15.36 0.65 -19.51
C LEU A 297 14.70 0.50 -20.88
N ALA A 298 13.43 0.11 -20.92
CA ALA A 298 12.67 0.08 -22.17
C ALA A 298 12.43 1.50 -22.73
N ASP A 299 12.15 2.50 -21.89
CA ASP A 299 12.01 3.89 -22.32
C ASP A 299 13.32 4.50 -22.85
N LEU A 300 14.48 4.16 -22.28
CA LEU A 300 15.78 4.55 -22.82
C LEU A 300 16.01 3.98 -24.24
N ALA A 301 15.67 2.71 -24.46
CA ALA A 301 15.79 2.10 -25.78
C ALA A 301 14.85 2.77 -26.80
N LEU A 302 13.61 3.09 -26.40
CA LEU A 302 12.65 3.81 -27.24
C LEU A 302 13.13 5.21 -27.62
N ALA A 303 13.65 5.98 -26.65
CA ALA A 303 14.19 7.31 -26.91
C ALA A 303 15.34 7.26 -27.91
N THR A 304 16.24 6.28 -27.74
CA THR A 304 17.35 6.01 -28.66
C THR A 304 16.90 5.68 -30.08
N VAL A 305 15.79 4.94 -30.22
CA VAL A 305 15.22 4.59 -31.53
C VAL A 305 14.55 5.78 -32.19
N GLY A 306 13.84 6.60 -31.42
CA GLY A 306 13.13 7.79 -31.90
C GLY A 306 14.00 9.02 -32.10
N GLY A 307 15.27 9.00 -31.66
CA GLY A 307 16.12 10.20 -31.62
C GLY A 307 15.64 11.24 -30.59
N GLU A 308 14.88 10.78 -29.58
CA GLU A 308 14.36 11.62 -28.51
C GLU A 308 15.41 11.77 -27.40
N PRO A 309 15.38 12.88 -26.62
CA PRO A 309 16.24 13.00 -25.45
C PRO A 309 15.96 11.85 -24.47
N PRO A 310 17.01 11.26 -23.86
CA PRO A 310 16.83 10.14 -22.94
C PRO A 310 15.94 10.56 -21.77
N PRO A 311 14.96 9.74 -21.36
CA PRO A 311 14.17 10.00 -20.16
C PRO A 311 15.09 10.17 -18.95
N ALA A 312 14.73 11.08 -18.05
CA ALA A 312 15.43 11.20 -16.78
C ALA A 312 15.47 9.82 -16.07
N PRO A 313 16.59 9.45 -15.42
CA PRO A 313 16.68 8.21 -14.68
C PRO A 313 15.54 8.12 -13.66
N PRO A 314 14.99 6.91 -13.39
CA PRO A 314 13.90 6.76 -12.45
C PRO A 314 14.41 7.32 -11.13
N GLU A 315 13.73 8.34 -10.63
CA GLU A 315 14.24 9.22 -9.58
C GLU A 315 14.57 8.41 -8.32
N GLY A 316 15.84 8.04 -8.21
CA GLY A 316 16.34 7.16 -7.17
C GLY A 316 15.73 5.74 -7.20
N LEU A 317 16.45 4.82 -6.59
CA LEU A 317 16.03 3.45 -6.45
C LEU A 317 15.23 3.30 -5.15
N HIS A 318 13.94 2.98 -5.25
CA HIS A 318 13.15 2.54 -4.10
C HIS A 318 12.60 1.12 -4.30
N ARG A 319 12.46 0.40 -3.20
CA ARG A 319 11.92 -0.95 -3.10
C ARG A 319 10.74 -0.90 -2.16
N GLU A 320 9.68 -1.59 -2.53
CA GLU A 320 8.52 -1.81 -1.69
C GLU A 320 8.30 -3.30 -1.53
N CYS A 321 7.94 -3.72 -0.33
CA CYS A 321 7.53 -5.07 0.01
C CYS A 321 6.24 -4.98 0.81
N ARG A 322 5.23 -5.78 0.46
CA ARG A 322 4.06 -5.96 1.32
C ARG A 322 4.44 -6.84 2.50
N LEU A 323 4.04 -6.41 3.69
CA LEU A 323 4.07 -7.27 4.87
C LEU A 323 2.64 -7.43 5.37
N GLY A 324 1.80 -7.97 4.48
CA GLY A 324 0.35 -8.05 4.63
C GLY A 324 -0.43 -6.93 3.96
N ASN A 325 -1.71 -6.86 4.31
CA ASN A 325 -2.68 -5.99 3.63
C ASN A 325 -2.50 -4.50 3.98
N ASP A 326 -2.05 -4.18 5.19
CA ASP A 326 -2.04 -2.80 5.72
C ASP A 326 -0.64 -2.22 5.95
N THR A 327 0.41 -3.04 5.87
CA THR A 327 1.77 -2.67 6.25
C THR A 327 2.73 -2.88 5.08
N ARG A 328 3.60 -1.90 4.85
CA ARG A 328 4.58 -1.91 3.78
C ARG A 328 5.95 -1.61 4.34
N LEU A 329 6.94 -2.37 3.86
CA LEU A 329 8.33 -2.01 3.98
C LEU A 329 8.72 -1.24 2.72
N VAL A 330 9.22 -0.04 2.91
CA VAL A 330 9.72 0.82 1.84
C VAL A 330 11.17 1.20 2.13
N VAL A 331 12.02 1.08 1.13
CA VAL A 331 13.44 1.44 1.20
C VAL A 331 13.74 2.29 0.00
N ALA A 332 14.35 3.45 0.17
CA ALA A 332 14.72 4.33 -0.93
C ALA A 332 16.09 4.95 -0.71
N GLY A 333 16.81 5.18 -1.81
CA GLY A 333 18.17 5.68 -1.78
C GLY A 333 19.19 4.59 -1.41
N THR A 334 20.44 4.81 -1.79
CA THR A 334 21.55 3.93 -1.42
C THR A 334 22.03 4.29 -0.02
N HIS A 335 21.62 3.53 0.99
CA HIS A 335 22.59 3.20 2.03
C HIS A 335 23.45 2.09 1.46
N PRO A 336 24.74 2.28 1.16
CA PRO A 336 25.57 1.14 0.84
C PRO A 336 25.63 0.26 2.10
N PRO A 337 25.14 -0.99 2.09
CA PRO A 337 25.61 -1.96 3.04
C PRO A 337 26.97 -2.40 2.49
N SER A 338 28.05 -1.83 3.04
CA SER A 338 29.42 -2.38 3.00
C SER A 338 29.70 -3.35 1.84
N VAL A 339 29.79 -2.83 0.62
CA VAL A 339 30.57 -3.43 -0.45
C VAL A 339 31.40 -2.31 -1.02
N SER A 340 32.70 -2.50 -0.97
CA SER A 340 33.75 -1.64 -1.50
C SER A 340 33.53 -1.38 -3.00
N THR A 341 32.80 -0.33 -3.31
CA THR A 341 32.95 0.38 -4.58
C THR A 341 33.42 1.78 -4.24
N SER A 342 34.73 1.96 -4.41
CA SER A 342 35.42 3.24 -4.42
C SER A 342 34.75 4.17 -5.42
N SER A 343 34.15 5.27 -4.92
CA SER A 343 33.99 6.59 -5.58
C SER A 343 32.76 7.40 -5.13
N ALA A 344 31.94 6.92 -4.19
CA ALA A 344 30.89 7.75 -3.58
C ALA A 344 31.31 8.20 -2.17
N THR A 345 31.78 9.44 -2.05
CA THR A 345 32.01 10.12 -0.77
C THR A 345 30.74 9.99 0.08
N PRO A 346 30.82 9.50 1.33
CA PRO A 346 29.64 9.43 2.20
C PRO A 346 29.13 10.84 2.42
N THR A 347 27.98 11.16 1.83
CA THR A 347 27.33 12.46 2.01
C THR A 347 26.97 12.56 3.48
N LYS A 348 27.62 13.48 4.20
CA LYS A 348 27.51 13.70 5.64
C LYS A 348 26.10 14.23 5.96
N GLY A 349 25.12 13.33 6.10
CA GLY A 349 23.72 13.65 6.34
C GLY A 349 23.26 13.31 7.77
N GLU A 350 22.35 14.11 8.33
CA GLU A 350 21.70 13.81 9.62
C GLU A 350 20.83 12.56 9.46
N THR A 351 21.04 11.56 10.32
CA THR A 351 20.19 10.36 10.34
C THR A 351 19.13 10.50 11.43
N LEU A 352 17.87 10.43 11.02
CA LEU A 352 16.71 10.46 11.88
C LEU A 352 16.16 9.04 12.03
N THR A 353 16.00 8.60 13.27
CA THR A 353 15.35 7.31 13.60
C THR A 353 14.10 7.55 14.44
N ALA A 354 13.01 6.90 14.08
CA ALA A 354 11.75 7.00 14.80
C ALA A 354 11.08 5.63 14.92
N ARG A 355 10.52 5.33 16.10
CA ARG A 355 9.85 4.06 16.39
C ARG A 355 8.62 4.27 17.27
N ARG A 356 7.46 3.75 16.85
CA ARG A 356 6.22 3.84 17.64
C ARG A 356 5.21 2.78 17.22
N GLY A 357 4.73 1.96 18.16
CA GLY A 357 3.62 1.03 17.92
C GLY A 357 3.84 0.09 16.72
N GLY A 358 5.02 -0.51 16.60
CA GLY A 358 5.39 -1.41 15.49
C GLY A 358 5.84 -0.70 14.21
N ARG A 359 5.67 0.62 14.12
CA ARG A 359 6.18 1.44 13.01
C ARG A 359 7.63 1.81 13.26
N VAL A 360 8.45 1.75 12.22
CA VAL A 360 9.86 2.14 12.30
C VAL A 360 10.25 2.89 11.04
N LEU A 361 11.05 3.95 11.22
CA LEU A 361 11.64 4.75 10.15
C LEU A 361 13.09 5.03 10.52
N ARG A 362 13.99 4.83 9.57
CA ARG A 362 15.29 5.47 9.54
C ARG A 362 15.37 6.27 8.25
N ALA A 363 15.65 7.55 8.35
CA ALA A 363 15.74 8.49 7.24
C ALA A 363 17.07 9.23 7.30
N THR A 364 17.70 9.46 6.16
CA THR A 364 18.90 10.29 6.05
C THR A 364 18.58 11.55 5.28
N LEU A 365 18.95 12.66 5.91
CA LEU A 365 18.65 13.99 5.48
C LEU A 365 19.95 14.72 5.11
N HIS A 366 19.94 15.42 4.00
CA HIS A 366 21.03 16.32 3.62
C HIS A 366 20.44 17.67 3.24
N GLN A 367 20.85 18.74 3.92
CA GLN A 367 20.28 20.08 3.72
C GLN A 367 18.74 20.09 3.77
N GLN A 368 18.16 19.45 4.79
CA GLN A 368 16.72 19.26 4.97
C GLN A 368 16.00 18.50 3.83
N ARG A 369 16.71 17.85 2.90
CA ARG A 369 16.12 17.00 1.86
C ARG A 369 16.21 15.54 2.26
N LEU A 370 15.16 14.78 2.00
CA LEU A 370 15.15 13.33 2.22
C LEU A 370 15.95 12.64 1.11
N VAL A 371 17.12 12.09 1.44
CA VAL A 371 18.03 11.48 0.45
C VAL A 371 17.92 9.97 0.44
N ALA A 372 17.72 9.35 1.61
CA ALA A 372 17.49 7.93 1.75
C ALA A 372 16.56 7.64 2.92
N PHE A 373 15.87 6.51 2.89
CA PHE A 373 15.14 6.00 4.02
C PHE A 373 14.94 4.49 3.94
N GLU A 374 14.65 3.90 5.08
CA GLU A 374 14.13 2.55 5.24
C GLU A 374 13.03 2.62 6.30
N ALA A 375 11.85 2.11 5.98
CA ALA A 375 10.69 2.28 6.84
C ALA A 375 9.72 1.11 6.75
N LEU A 376 9.26 0.64 7.91
CA LEU A 376 8.14 -0.27 8.05
C LEU A 376 6.96 0.52 8.58
N LEU A 377 6.01 0.84 7.70
CA LEU A 377 4.91 1.77 7.96
C LEU A 377 3.59 1.24 7.40
N PRO A 378 2.43 1.69 7.92
CA PRO A 378 1.16 1.47 7.26
C PRO A 378 1.17 1.98 5.81
N SER A 379 0.48 1.30 4.89
CA SER A 379 0.52 1.60 3.45
C SER A 379 0.35 3.09 3.10
N PRO A 380 -0.62 3.83 3.69
CA PRO A 380 -0.77 5.25 3.38
C PRO A 380 0.42 6.11 3.81
N GLN A 381 1.13 5.71 4.88
CA GLN A 381 2.29 6.44 5.40
C GLN A 381 3.55 6.12 4.58
N ALA A 382 3.76 4.85 4.26
CA ALA A 382 4.85 4.39 3.40
C ALA A 382 4.81 5.09 2.02
N ARG A 383 3.60 5.23 1.45
CA ARG A 383 3.41 5.92 0.19
C ARG A 383 3.74 7.41 0.27
N ARG A 384 3.22 8.11 1.29
CA ARG A 384 3.54 9.53 1.51
C ARG A 384 5.04 9.77 1.70
N LEU A 385 5.73 8.89 2.42
CA LEU A 385 7.17 8.99 2.59
C LEU A 385 7.91 8.85 1.25
N THR A 386 7.50 7.87 0.44
CA THR A 386 8.06 7.63 -0.90
C THR A 386 7.78 8.81 -1.84
N GLU A 387 6.58 9.39 -1.79
CA GLU A 387 6.22 10.63 -2.50
C GLU A 387 7.15 11.79 -2.10
N ARG A 388 7.34 12.02 -0.79
CA ARG A 388 8.21 13.11 -0.30
C ARG A 388 9.66 12.96 -0.72
N TRP A 389 10.17 11.73 -0.73
CA TRP A 389 11.52 11.46 -1.23
C TRP A 389 11.62 11.67 -2.74
N SER A 390 10.60 11.27 -3.51
CA SER A 390 10.57 11.43 -4.97
C SER A 390 10.55 12.91 -5.37
N ASP A 391 9.76 13.73 -4.68
CA ASP A 391 9.64 15.18 -4.98
C ASP A 391 10.97 15.95 -4.77
N ARG A 392 11.94 15.35 -4.06
CA ARG A 392 13.25 15.92 -3.67
C ARG A 392 13.23 17.31 -3.00
N GLY A 393 12.07 17.91 -2.77
CA GLY A 393 11.96 19.23 -2.13
C GLY A 393 12.49 19.21 -0.69
N ALA A 394 12.94 20.36 -0.21
CA ALA A 394 13.27 20.52 1.21
C ALA A 394 12.04 20.21 2.08
N LEU A 395 12.29 19.48 3.17
CA LEU A 395 11.32 19.17 4.21
C LEU A 395 11.13 20.41 5.07
N CYS A 396 9.87 20.84 5.26
CA CYS A 396 9.58 21.91 6.20
C CYS A 396 9.65 21.40 7.65
N GLN A 397 9.62 22.31 8.63
CA GLN A 397 9.64 21.95 10.05
C GLN A 397 8.53 20.96 10.43
N THR A 398 7.33 21.09 9.83
CA THR A 398 6.22 20.15 10.04
C THR A 398 6.52 18.76 9.49
N ASP A 399 7.16 18.66 8.32
CA ASP A 399 7.57 17.39 7.75
C ASP A 399 8.63 16.71 8.64
N MET A 400 9.59 17.49 9.15
CA MET A 400 10.62 17.03 10.09
C MET A 400 10.02 16.48 11.39
N VAL A 401 9.09 17.22 12.01
CA VAL A 401 8.34 16.77 13.20
C VAL A 401 7.53 15.51 12.88
N GLY A 402 6.88 15.47 11.71
CA GLY A 402 6.15 14.31 11.21
C GLY A 402 7.01 13.04 11.15
N LEU A 403 8.21 13.15 10.56
CA LEU A 403 9.17 12.04 10.51
C LEU A 403 9.65 11.62 11.90
N ARG A 404 10.06 12.57 12.75
CA ARG A 404 10.58 12.29 14.11
C ARG A 404 9.58 11.56 14.99
N TRP A 405 8.31 11.95 14.93
CA TRP A 405 7.28 11.40 15.81
C TRP A 405 6.44 10.29 15.16
N LEU A 406 6.78 9.90 13.92
CA LEU A 406 5.91 9.09 13.06
C LEU A 406 4.47 9.63 13.04
N ALA A 407 4.39 10.95 13.16
CA ALA A 407 3.16 11.72 13.15
C ALA A 407 2.77 11.99 11.70
N TRP A 408 1.48 12.24 11.50
CA TRP A 408 0.86 12.36 10.18
C TRP A 408 1.65 13.31 9.27
N LEU A 409 2.37 12.78 8.27
CA LEU A 409 2.91 13.61 7.20
C LEU A 409 1.70 14.23 6.48
N PRO A 410 1.53 15.57 6.50
CA PRO A 410 0.43 16.19 5.78
C PRO A 410 0.58 15.84 4.30
N PRO A 411 -0.50 15.45 3.62
CA PRO A 411 -0.44 15.22 2.19
C PRO A 411 0.03 16.52 1.54
N ARG A 412 1.21 16.51 0.90
CA ARG A 412 1.44 17.48 -0.16
C ARG A 412 0.46 17.07 -1.25
N ARG A 413 -0.35 18.01 -1.70
CA ARG A 413 -1.10 17.83 -2.93
C ARG A 413 -0.23 18.45 -4.03
N PRO A 414 0.51 17.65 -4.80
CA PRO A 414 0.79 18.06 -6.17
C PRO A 414 -0.54 18.49 -6.80
N SER A 415 -0.49 19.45 -7.73
CA SER A 415 -1.66 19.77 -8.57
C SER A 415 -2.24 18.51 -9.21
N ASP A 416 -1.37 17.55 -9.55
CA ASP A 416 -1.73 16.25 -10.09
C ASP A 416 -0.81 15.10 -9.60
N PRO A 417 -1.16 14.41 -8.49
CA PRO A 417 -0.32 13.36 -7.91
C PRO A 417 -0.25 12.11 -8.79
N LEU A 418 0.88 11.41 -8.74
CA LEU A 418 1.08 10.11 -9.39
C LEU A 418 0.28 9.03 -8.64
N ILE A 419 -0.63 8.33 -9.34
CA ILE A 419 -1.41 7.22 -8.78
C ILE A 419 -0.75 5.88 -9.09
N CYS A 420 -0.42 5.62 -10.37
CA CYS A 420 0.34 4.43 -10.74
C CYS A 420 1.76 4.82 -11.10
N ARG A 421 2.72 4.48 -10.23
CA ARG A 421 4.13 4.78 -10.49
C ARG A 421 4.74 3.96 -11.62
N CYS A 422 4.37 2.68 -11.67
CA CYS A 422 4.88 1.74 -12.66
C CYS A 422 4.49 2.18 -14.08
N ALA A 423 3.24 2.63 -14.28
CA ALA A 423 2.75 3.09 -15.59
C ALA A 423 2.84 4.62 -15.79
N GLY A 424 3.40 5.37 -14.83
CA GLY A 424 3.47 6.84 -14.90
C GLY A 424 2.10 7.55 -14.84
N VAL A 425 1.03 6.88 -14.40
CA VAL A 425 -0.34 7.42 -14.44
C VAL A 425 -0.60 8.35 -13.28
N ARG A 426 -1.09 9.55 -13.59
CA ARG A 426 -1.47 10.58 -12.61
C ARG A 426 -2.96 10.56 -12.28
N HIS A 427 -3.32 11.28 -11.23
CA HIS A 427 -4.67 11.35 -10.70
C HIS A 427 -5.66 11.98 -11.69
N SER A 428 -5.22 12.96 -12.48
CA SER A 428 -5.99 13.56 -13.59
C SER A 428 -6.42 12.51 -14.61
N ALA A 429 -5.50 11.65 -15.04
CA ALA A 429 -5.77 10.56 -15.99
C ALA A 429 -6.76 9.53 -15.40
N ILE A 430 -6.61 9.17 -14.13
CA ILE A 430 -7.60 8.31 -13.44
C ILE A 430 -8.97 8.98 -13.38
N ARG A 431 -9.04 10.29 -13.07
CA ARG A 431 -10.31 11.03 -13.03
C ARG A 431 -10.97 11.16 -14.40
N ALA A 432 -10.18 11.37 -15.46
CA ALA A 432 -10.67 11.40 -16.83
C ALA A 432 -11.28 10.05 -17.20
N ALA A 433 -10.57 8.95 -16.93
CA ALA A 433 -11.08 7.60 -17.17
C ALA A 433 -12.34 7.27 -16.34
N ILE A 434 -12.43 7.75 -15.09
CA ILE A 434 -13.66 7.61 -14.28
C ILE A 434 -14.83 8.39 -14.89
N ALA A 435 -14.57 9.58 -15.41
CA ALA A 435 -15.60 10.40 -16.04
C ALA A 435 -16.11 9.79 -17.35
N GLU A 436 -15.21 9.16 -18.12
CA GLU A 436 -15.51 8.58 -19.43
C GLU A 436 -16.12 7.17 -19.34
N HIS A 437 -15.63 6.32 -18.43
CA HIS A 437 -16.00 4.91 -18.35
C HIS A 437 -16.67 4.50 -17.03
N GLY A 438 -16.98 5.46 -16.16
CA GLY A 438 -17.60 5.20 -14.86
C GLY A 438 -16.65 4.67 -13.77
N GLY A 439 -17.22 4.20 -12.66
CA GLY A 439 -16.48 3.77 -11.46
C GLY A 439 -15.99 2.32 -11.47
N GLU A 440 -15.92 1.66 -12.64
CA GLU A 440 -15.48 0.28 -12.73
C GLU A 440 -13.95 0.19 -12.82
N THR A 441 -13.33 -0.47 -11.84
CA THR A 441 -11.86 -0.57 -11.77
C THR A 441 -11.27 -1.21 -13.03
N ALA A 442 -11.90 -2.23 -13.60
CA ALA A 442 -11.40 -2.87 -14.82
C ALA A 442 -11.31 -1.90 -16.01
N MET A 443 -12.32 -1.04 -16.21
CA MET A 443 -12.34 -0.07 -17.29
C MET A 443 -11.34 1.07 -17.08
N ILE A 444 -11.20 1.57 -15.84
CA ILE A 444 -10.17 2.57 -15.49
C ILE A 444 -8.77 2.03 -15.78
N ARG A 445 -8.51 0.77 -15.42
CA ARG A 445 -7.24 0.10 -15.71
C ARG A 445 -7.01 -0.04 -17.21
N ARG A 446 -8.02 -0.47 -17.97
CA ARG A 446 -7.91 -0.57 -19.45
C ARG A 446 -7.56 0.77 -20.10
N ALA A 447 -8.22 1.85 -19.69
CA ALA A 447 -8.00 3.18 -20.27
C ALA A 447 -6.64 3.79 -19.88
N THR A 448 -6.21 3.59 -18.64
CA THR A 448 -5.01 4.28 -18.10
C THR A 448 -3.78 3.39 -18.01
N ARG A 449 -3.93 2.07 -18.08
CA ARG A 449 -2.93 1.04 -17.74
C ARG A 449 -2.45 1.06 -16.29
N ALA A 450 -3.12 1.83 -15.43
CA ALA A 450 -2.77 1.91 -14.03
C ALA A 450 -3.01 0.56 -13.37
N GLY A 451 -2.01 0.04 -12.66
CA GLY A 451 -2.14 -1.22 -11.92
C GLY A 451 -1.92 -2.47 -12.77
N ASP A 452 -1.50 -2.33 -14.03
CA ASP A 452 -1.18 -3.44 -14.94
C ASP A 452 0.22 -4.02 -14.77
N TYR A 453 1.07 -3.39 -13.95
CA TYR A 453 2.40 -3.91 -13.63
C TYR A 453 2.56 -4.36 -12.17
N CYS A 454 2.62 -3.43 -11.21
CA CYS A 454 2.91 -3.77 -9.81
C CYS A 454 1.65 -3.98 -8.94
N GLY A 455 0.48 -3.53 -9.41
CA GLY A 455 -0.77 -3.60 -8.65
C GLY A 455 -0.86 -2.69 -7.40
N ASN A 456 0.21 -2.01 -6.96
CA ASN A 456 0.21 -1.21 -5.73
C ASN A 456 -0.81 -0.06 -5.71
N CYS A 457 -1.24 0.42 -6.88
CA CYS A 457 -2.22 1.50 -6.99
C CYS A 457 -3.68 1.02 -7.02
N LEU A 458 -3.95 -0.29 -7.03
CA LEU A 458 -5.31 -0.83 -7.20
C LEU A 458 -6.28 -0.37 -6.10
N ASP A 459 -5.86 -0.38 -4.83
CA ASP A 459 -6.69 0.07 -3.70
C ASP A 459 -7.06 1.55 -3.81
N GLU A 460 -6.13 2.37 -4.31
CA GLU A 460 -6.36 3.79 -4.50
C GLU A 460 -7.29 4.05 -5.68
N ILE A 461 -7.13 3.32 -6.78
CA ILE A 461 -8.04 3.37 -7.93
C ILE A 461 -9.45 2.99 -7.48
N ALA A 462 -9.62 1.90 -6.71
CA ALA A 462 -10.91 1.49 -6.18
C ALA A 462 -11.53 2.54 -5.24
N SER A 463 -10.71 3.17 -4.39
CA SER A 463 -11.13 4.28 -3.52
C SER A 463 -11.57 5.51 -4.31
N LEU A 464 -10.83 5.90 -5.35
CA LEU A 464 -11.15 7.03 -6.24
C LEU A 464 -12.42 6.76 -7.06
N ALA A 465 -12.63 5.51 -7.46
CA ALA A 465 -13.82 5.05 -8.16
C ALA A 465 -15.08 4.95 -7.27
N GLY A 466 -14.98 5.30 -5.97
CA GLY A 466 -16.13 5.38 -5.06
C GLY A 466 -16.46 4.09 -4.30
N ARG A 467 -15.69 2.99 -4.48
CA ARG A 467 -15.85 1.75 -3.71
C ARG A 467 -15.14 1.90 -2.35
N ARG A 468 -15.87 2.34 -1.31
CA ARG A 468 -15.35 2.42 0.07
C ARG A 468 -15.64 1.12 0.84
N PRO A 469 -14.73 0.65 1.72
CA PRO A 469 -14.98 -0.52 2.55
C PRO A 469 -16.20 -0.33 3.45
N TRP A 470 -17.03 -1.36 3.48
CA TRP A 470 -18.33 -1.45 4.16
C TRP A 470 -18.25 -1.16 5.67
N ARG A 471 -17.08 -1.40 6.30
CA ARG A 471 -16.77 -1.08 7.72
C ARG A 471 -17.11 0.36 8.13
N SER A 472 -17.03 1.32 7.20
CA SER A 472 -17.38 2.71 7.52
C SER A 472 -18.89 2.93 7.68
N ARG A 473 -19.75 2.12 7.05
CA ARG A 473 -21.22 2.23 7.21
C ARG A 473 -21.66 1.65 8.54
N LEU A 474 -21.25 0.41 8.89
CA LEU A 474 -21.70 -0.20 10.15
C LEU A 474 -21.26 0.59 11.38
N MET A 475 -20.02 1.08 11.41
CA MET A 475 -19.51 1.83 12.56
C MET A 475 -20.19 3.21 12.71
N ARG A 476 -20.71 3.78 11.62
CA ARG A 476 -21.52 5.01 11.64
C ARG A 476 -22.93 4.75 12.18
N TRP A 477 -23.55 3.64 11.77
CA TRP A 477 -24.86 3.24 12.27
C TRP A 477 -24.81 2.79 13.73
N SER A 478 -23.78 2.05 14.13
CA SER A 478 -23.64 1.58 15.52
C SER A 478 -23.43 2.74 16.50
N MET A 479 -22.68 3.78 16.12
CA MET A 479 -22.55 4.98 16.94
C MET A 479 -23.85 5.78 17.02
N ALA A 480 -24.55 5.97 15.89
CA ALA A 480 -25.83 6.69 15.89
C ALA A 480 -26.89 5.96 16.73
N VAL A 481 -26.95 4.63 16.63
CA VAL A 481 -27.83 3.78 17.43
C VAL A 481 -27.43 3.82 18.91
N ALA A 482 -26.14 3.74 19.25
CA ALA A 482 -25.69 3.86 20.63
C ALA A 482 -26.02 5.23 21.25
N THR A 483 -25.90 6.33 20.50
CA THR A 483 -26.27 7.66 20.98
C THR A 483 -27.78 7.80 21.17
N LEU A 484 -28.60 7.26 20.25
CA LEU A 484 -30.06 7.28 20.37
C LEU A 484 -30.55 6.39 21.53
N LEU A 485 -29.92 5.22 21.72
CA LEU A 485 -30.21 4.34 22.85
C LEU A 485 -29.81 5.00 24.18
N LEU A 486 -28.66 5.67 24.26
CA LEU A 486 -28.25 6.38 25.46
C LEU A 486 -29.20 7.55 25.78
N ALA A 487 -29.63 8.31 24.76
CA ALA A 487 -30.63 9.37 24.92
C ALA A 487 -32.00 8.81 25.36
N GLY A 488 -32.41 7.67 24.79
CA GLY A 488 -33.62 6.96 25.19
C GLY A 488 -33.57 6.43 26.62
N VAL A 489 -32.44 5.83 27.03
CA VAL A 489 -32.22 5.34 28.40
C VAL A 489 -32.22 6.50 29.39
N LEU A 490 -31.54 7.60 29.09
CA LEU A 490 -31.53 8.79 29.94
C LEU A 490 -32.92 9.46 30.04
N GLY A 491 -33.71 9.43 28.97
CA GLY A 491 -35.09 9.93 28.96
C GLY A 491 -36.12 8.99 29.60
N ALA A 492 -35.81 7.69 29.72
CA ALA A 492 -36.67 6.68 30.31
C ALA A 492 -36.33 6.36 31.78
N LEU A 493 -35.24 6.92 32.33
CA LEU A 493 -34.98 6.85 33.76
C LEU A 493 -36.18 7.51 34.48
N PRO A 494 -36.89 6.77 35.36
CA PRO A 494 -38.09 7.30 36.00
C PRO A 494 -37.72 8.55 36.77
N VAL A 495 -38.50 9.62 36.57
CA VAL A 495 -38.49 10.82 37.40
C VAL A 495 -38.92 10.40 38.80
N TRP A 496 -37.98 9.90 39.60
CA TRP A 496 -38.16 9.78 41.03
C TRP A 496 -38.09 11.18 41.61
N SER A 497 -39.22 11.88 41.57
CA SER A 497 -39.52 12.89 42.57
C SER A 497 -39.61 12.16 43.90
N VAL A 498 -38.55 12.17 44.70
CA VAL A 498 -38.67 11.84 46.12
C VAL A 498 -39.49 12.98 46.72
N PRO A 499 -40.69 12.71 47.29
CA PRO A 499 -41.44 13.74 47.98
C PRO A 499 -40.60 14.28 49.14
N ASP A 500 -40.54 15.60 49.32
CA ASP A 500 -39.75 16.27 50.37
C ASP A 500 -40.10 15.83 51.81
N SER A 501 -41.14 15.02 52.00
CA SER A 501 -41.72 14.68 53.29
C SER A 501 -41.11 13.47 54.03
N VAL A 502 -40.08 12.79 53.50
CA VAL A 502 -39.58 11.52 54.12
C VAL A 502 -38.06 11.42 54.29
N LEU A 503 -37.33 12.54 54.41
CA LEU A 503 -35.89 12.48 54.71
C LEU A 503 -35.57 13.03 56.12
N PRO A 504 -35.12 12.18 57.07
CA PRO A 504 -34.71 12.63 58.40
C PRO A 504 -33.54 13.60 58.30
N ALA A 505 -33.55 14.66 59.10
CA ALA A 505 -32.63 15.81 59.06
C ALA A 505 -31.12 15.50 59.25
N HIS A 506 -30.72 14.24 59.33
CA HIS A 506 -29.37 13.78 59.64
C HIS A 506 -28.79 12.79 58.61
N ALA A 507 -29.52 12.44 57.55
CA ALA A 507 -29.04 11.49 56.54
C ALA A 507 -28.25 12.17 55.39
N PHE A 508 -26.93 12.21 55.57
CA PHE A 508 -25.83 12.25 54.58
C PHE A 508 -25.64 13.44 53.61
N THR A 509 -24.37 13.84 53.53
CA THR A 509 -23.76 15.08 53.03
C THR A 509 -23.86 15.34 51.52
N ALA A 510 -24.22 14.33 50.71
CA ALA A 510 -24.29 14.46 49.26
C ALA A 510 -25.50 15.30 48.81
N TYR A 511 -26.63 15.22 49.50
CA TYR A 511 -27.84 15.97 49.15
C TYR A 511 -27.65 17.48 49.32
N ARG A 512 -27.01 17.92 50.41
CA ARG A 512 -26.69 19.35 50.63
C ARG A 512 -25.79 19.92 49.53
N LEU A 513 -24.80 19.15 49.06
CA LEU A 513 -23.92 19.55 47.96
C LEU A 513 -24.69 19.74 46.64
N MET A 514 -25.86 19.10 46.49
CA MET A 514 -26.70 19.15 45.28
C MET A 514 -27.84 20.17 45.36
N THR A 515 -28.24 20.57 46.57
CA THR A 515 -29.23 21.64 46.81
C THR A 515 -28.60 23.01 47.09
N ASP A 516 -27.29 23.05 47.33
CA ASP A 516 -26.56 24.30 47.58
C ASP A 516 -26.60 25.22 46.35
N ALA A 517 -27.06 26.46 46.56
CA ALA A 517 -27.25 27.45 45.50
C ALA A 517 -25.93 27.77 44.78
N ILE A 518 -24.81 27.79 45.51
CA ILE A 518 -23.49 28.10 44.95
C ILE A 518 -23.03 26.97 44.04
N VAL A 519 -23.23 25.71 44.44
CA VAL A 519 -22.84 24.55 43.62
C VAL A 519 -23.69 24.46 42.35
N ARG A 520 -24.98 24.80 42.44
CA ARG A 520 -25.89 24.88 41.29
C ARG A 520 -25.48 25.96 40.29
N GLU A 521 -25.13 27.15 40.77
CA GLU A 521 -24.62 28.22 39.91
C GLU A 521 -23.29 27.85 39.27
N LEU A 522 -22.33 27.35 40.04
CA LEU A 522 -21.00 26.98 39.54
C LEU A 522 -21.08 25.89 38.47
N SER A 523 -21.92 24.87 38.69
CA SER A 523 -22.14 23.80 37.72
C SER A 523 -22.88 24.28 36.46
N GLY A 524 -23.84 25.19 36.59
CA GLY A 524 -24.51 25.84 35.46
C GLY A 524 -23.54 26.66 34.60
N TYR A 525 -22.66 27.46 35.21
CA TYR A 525 -21.64 28.23 34.50
C TYR A 525 -20.58 27.34 33.85
N LEU A 526 -20.18 26.23 34.48
CA LEU A 526 -19.25 25.26 33.87
C LEU A 526 -19.89 24.54 32.67
N LEU A 527 -21.18 24.21 32.74
CA LEU A 527 -21.92 23.62 31.62
C LEU A 527 -22.05 24.62 30.46
N LEU A 528 -22.38 25.88 30.77
CA LEU A 528 -22.43 26.97 29.79
C LEU A 528 -21.07 27.19 29.14
N LEU A 529 -19.99 27.22 29.92
CA LEU A 529 -18.62 27.35 29.42
C LEU A 529 -18.23 26.18 28.51
N ALA A 530 -18.58 24.94 28.87
CA ALA A 530 -18.34 23.77 28.03
C ALA A 530 -19.09 23.86 26.69
N ILE A 531 -20.35 24.31 26.70
CA ILE A 531 -21.16 24.55 25.50
C ILE A 531 -20.53 25.67 24.64
N LEU A 532 -20.15 26.80 25.24
CA LEU A 532 -19.49 27.91 24.54
C LEU A 532 -18.14 27.49 23.93
N LEU A 533 -17.35 26.66 24.63
CA LEU A 533 -16.11 26.07 24.12
C LEU A 533 -16.37 25.21 22.87
N THR A 534 -17.48 24.46 22.80
CA THR A 534 -17.84 23.73 21.57
C THR A 534 -18.09 24.66 20.37
N LEU A 535 -18.59 25.88 20.61
CA LEU A 535 -18.87 26.87 19.57
C LEU A 535 -17.59 27.59 19.07
N VAL A 536 -16.60 27.78 19.95
CA VAL A 536 -15.32 28.42 19.61
C VAL A 536 -14.39 27.49 18.80
N ILE A 537 -14.52 26.16 18.97
CA ILE A 537 -13.67 25.18 18.26
C ILE A 537 -14.10 25.06 16.78
N ARG A 538 -13.50 25.88 15.91
CA ARG A 538 -13.67 25.79 14.45
C ARG A 538 -12.75 24.75 13.79
N GLY A 539 -13.35 23.88 12.95
CA GLY A 539 -12.71 23.19 11.83
C GLY A 539 -12.39 21.68 11.97
N GLY A 540 -12.33 20.96 10.83
CA GLY A 540 -11.60 19.70 10.58
C GLY A 540 -12.16 18.35 11.13
N PRO A 541 -12.12 17.25 10.35
CA PRO A 541 -12.73 15.94 10.68
C PRO A 541 -12.18 15.23 11.94
N ARG A 542 -10.97 15.57 12.42
CA ARG A 542 -10.41 15.02 13.66
C ARG A 542 -10.85 15.75 14.94
N ARG A 543 -11.43 16.95 14.81
CA ARG A 543 -11.87 17.75 15.96
C ARG A 543 -13.33 17.49 16.37
N TYR A 544 -14.06 16.67 15.61
CA TYR A 544 -15.38 16.16 16.01
C TYR A 544 -15.30 15.22 17.22
N TRP A 545 -14.15 14.59 17.47
CA TRP A 545 -13.93 13.81 18.71
C TRP A 545 -13.97 14.70 19.95
N TRP A 546 -13.48 15.96 19.87
CA TRP A 546 -13.62 16.93 20.96
C TRP A 546 -15.06 17.37 21.19
N HIS A 547 -15.88 17.47 20.14
CA HIS A 547 -17.31 17.76 20.29
C HIS A 547 -18.04 16.58 20.95
N GLY A 548 -17.67 15.34 20.61
CA GLY A 548 -18.18 14.15 21.29
C GLY A 548 -17.72 14.05 22.74
N LEU A 549 -16.50 14.46 23.06
CA LEU A 549 -15.93 14.39 24.41
C LEU A 549 -16.47 15.51 25.32
N LEU A 550 -16.58 16.74 24.80
CA LEU A 550 -17.20 17.87 25.50
C LEU A 550 -18.73 17.70 25.61
N GLY A 551 -19.39 17.21 24.57
CA GLY A 551 -20.82 16.87 24.60
C GLY A 551 -21.10 15.69 25.53
N GLY A 552 -20.22 14.67 25.54
CA GLY A 552 -20.28 13.56 26.49
C GLY A 552 -20.01 14.00 27.93
N GLY A 553 -19.07 14.93 28.14
CA GLY A 553 -18.83 15.56 29.44
C GLY A 553 -20.03 16.38 29.92
N ALA A 554 -20.66 17.16 29.04
CA ALA A 554 -21.89 17.89 29.35
C ALA A 554 -23.05 16.94 29.70
N LEU A 555 -23.17 15.81 29.00
CA LEU A 555 -24.14 14.75 29.32
C LEU A 555 -23.83 14.04 30.64
N LEU A 556 -22.55 13.89 31.03
CA LEU A 556 -22.13 13.34 32.33
C LEU A 556 -22.36 14.32 33.50
N LEU A 557 -22.35 15.62 33.23
CA LEU A 557 -22.70 16.66 34.20
C LEU A 557 -24.23 16.83 34.34
N MET A 558 -25.01 16.35 33.37
CA MET A 558 -26.47 16.45 33.36
C MET A 558 -27.14 15.67 34.52
N PRO A 559 -26.70 14.44 34.89
CA PRO A 559 -27.15 13.74 36.10
C PRO A 559 -26.92 14.51 37.40
N LEU A 560 -25.82 15.27 37.51
CA LEU A 560 -25.55 16.11 38.69
C LEU A 560 -26.56 17.25 38.83
N HIS A 561 -27.10 17.75 37.71
CA HIS A 561 -28.27 18.63 37.70
C HIS A 561 -29.60 17.89 37.87
N ALA A 562 -29.72 16.66 37.37
CA ALA A 562 -30.96 15.89 37.41
C ALA A 562 -31.29 15.28 38.79
N LEU A 563 -30.25 14.95 39.57
CA LEU A 563 -30.37 14.40 40.93
C LEU A 563 -30.64 15.46 42.01
N GLY A 564 -30.53 16.76 41.68
CA GLY A 564 -31.04 17.87 42.49
C GLY A 564 -32.56 18.09 42.35
N GLY A 565 -33.27 17.10 41.82
CA GLY A 565 -34.69 17.15 41.51
C GLY A 565 -34.94 17.74 40.12
N LEU A 566 -35.20 16.87 39.15
CA LEU A 566 -35.96 17.21 37.94
C LEU A 566 -37.42 17.51 38.31
N SER A 567 -37.68 18.48 39.18
CA SER A 567 -38.82 19.32 38.84
C SER A 567 -38.35 20.07 37.61
N SER A 568 -38.99 19.86 36.46
CA SER A 568 -38.92 20.84 35.39
C SER A 568 -39.59 22.10 35.95
N GLY A 569 -38.91 22.81 36.84
CA GLY A 569 -39.39 24.07 37.39
C GLY A 569 -39.82 24.93 36.21
N ALA A 570 -40.94 25.63 36.37
CA ALA A 570 -41.38 26.57 35.35
C ALA A 570 -40.25 27.58 35.06
N GLY A 571 -40.05 27.90 33.78
CA GLY A 571 -39.07 28.89 33.35
C GLY A 571 -37.72 28.31 32.90
N LEU A 572 -36.65 28.95 33.34
CA LEU A 572 -35.39 29.04 32.58
C LEU A 572 -34.60 27.71 32.48
N ASN A 573 -34.69 26.84 33.49
CA ASN A 573 -34.02 25.54 33.51
C ASN A 573 -34.64 24.55 32.51
N ALA A 574 -35.96 24.56 32.33
CA ALA A 574 -36.64 23.74 31.33
C ALA A 574 -36.24 24.17 29.90
N GLY A 575 -36.10 25.48 29.68
CA GLY A 575 -35.60 26.03 28.41
C GLY A 575 -34.17 25.61 28.09
N LEU A 576 -33.28 25.61 29.09
CA LEU A 576 -31.86 25.21 28.95
C LEU A 576 -31.71 23.73 28.63
N VAL A 577 -32.46 22.85 29.30
CA VAL A 577 -32.47 21.41 29.03
C VAL A 577 -33.00 21.11 27.62
N ALA A 578 -34.10 21.75 27.22
CA ALA A 578 -34.65 21.61 25.86
C ALA A 578 -33.63 22.06 24.80
N LEU A 579 -32.90 23.15 25.06
CA LEU A 579 -31.88 23.68 24.16
C LEU A 579 -30.68 22.72 24.01
N VAL A 580 -30.19 22.13 25.11
CA VAL A 580 -29.11 21.14 25.07
C VAL A 580 -29.52 19.90 24.27
N LEU A 581 -30.74 19.39 24.50
CA LEU A 581 -31.28 18.27 23.74
C LEU A 581 -31.38 18.59 22.24
N LEU A 582 -31.85 19.80 21.88
CA LEU A 582 -31.95 20.26 20.49
C LEU A 582 -30.57 20.37 19.82
N VAL A 583 -29.54 20.82 20.54
CA VAL A 583 -28.15 20.90 20.04
C VAL A 583 -27.57 19.49 19.82
N VAL A 584 -27.81 18.56 20.74
CA VAL A 584 -27.36 17.16 20.58
C VAL A 584 -28.08 16.49 19.41
N LEU A 585 -29.40 16.67 19.27
CA LEU A 585 -30.19 16.11 18.18
C LEU A 585 -29.77 16.68 16.82
N SER A 586 -29.58 17.99 16.73
CA SER A 586 -29.12 18.66 15.50
C SER A 586 -27.69 18.25 15.13
N GLY A 587 -26.81 18.06 16.11
CA GLY A 587 -25.47 17.50 15.91
C GLY A 587 -25.52 16.07 15.35
N ALA A 588 -26.40 15.21 15.86
CA ALA A 588 -26.61 13.86 15.37
C ALA A 588 -27.19 13.84 13.94
N LEU A 589 -28.19 14.68 13.66
CA LEU A 589 -28.80 14.84 12.33
C LEU A 589 -27.79 15.38 11.29
N ALA A 590 -26.95 16.35 11.67
CA ALA A 590 -25.87 16.87 10.83
C ALA A 590 -24.79 15.83 10.51
N MET A 591 -24.61 14.86 11.40
CA MET A 591 -23.68 13.74 11.22
C MET A 591 -24.24 12.65 10.28
N LEU A 592 -25.57 12.50 10.24
CA LEU A 592 -26.29 11.57 9.36
C LEU A 592 -26.43 12.08 7.91
N HIS A 593 -26.65 13.38 7.69
CA HIS A 593 -26.86 13.93 6.35
C HIS A 593 -25.62 14.62 5.77
N ARG A 594 -25.07 14.07 4.67
CA ARG A 594 -24.03 14.76 3.88
C ARG A 594 -24.65 15.93 3.09
N ARG A 595 -24.34 17.17 3.46
CA ARG A 595 -23.89 18.26 2.56
C ARG A 595 -23.65 19.56 3.33
N ARG A 596 -22.62 20.31 2.91
CA ARG A 596 -22.08 21.55 3.51
C ARG A 596 -23.11 22.67 3.77
N LEU A 597 -24.33 22.58 3.24
CA LEU A 597 -25.40 23.57 3.41
C LEU A 597 -26.05 23.48 4.80
N LEU A 598 -26.39 22.26 5.25
CA LEU A 598 -26.99 22.02 6.58
C LEU A 598 -26.03 22.36 7.72
N LEU A 599 -24.72 22.17 7.52
CA LEU A 599 -23.69 22.58 8.49
C LEU A 599 -23.60 24.12 8.65
N ARG A 600 -23.88 24.88 7.59
CA ARG A 600 -23.89 26.35 7.64
C ARG A 600 -25.21 26.89 8.21
N LEU A 601 -26.36 26.33 7.80
CA LEU A 601 -27.66 26.71 8.34
C LEU A 601 -27.82 26.29 9.80
N GLY A 602 -27.51 25.03 10.14
CA GLY A 602 -27.66 24.51 11.50
C GLY A 602 -26.77 25.22 12.52
N HIS A 603 -25.54 25.57 12.15
CA HIS A 603 -24.69 26.36 13.03
C HIS A 603 -25.23 27.78 13.23
N ARG A 604 -25.69 28.46 12.16
CA ARG A 604 -26.29 29.81 12.27
C ARG A 604 -27.57 29.83 13.11
N VAL A 605 -28.45 28.86 12.90
CA VAL A 605 -29.71 28.74 13.66
C VAL A 605 -29.43 28.40 15.12
N ALA A 606 -28.51 27.47 15.41
CA ALA A 606 -28.10 27.17 16.77
C ALA A 606 -27.45 28.39 17.46
N THR A 607 -26.59 29.14 16.76
CA THR A 607 -26.00 30.37 17.29
C THR A 607 -27.06 31.44 17.56
N LEU A 608 -28.03 31.63 16.68
CA LEU A 608 -29.12 32.59 16.87
C LEU A 608 -30.03 32.22 18.05
N LEU A 609 -30.39 30.94 18.20
CA LEU A 609 -31.21 30.46 19.32
C LEU A 609 -30.47 30.57 20.65
N LEU A 610 -29.16 30.25 20.69
CA LEU A 610 -28.35 30.47 21.89
C LEU A 610 -28.19 31.95 22.21
N LEU A 611 -27.98 32.82 21.21
CA LEU A 611 -27.83 34.25 21.44
C LEU A 611 -29.14 34.87 21.94
N ALA A 612 -30.28 34.46 21.38
CA ALA A 612 -31.60 34.84 21.86
C ALA A 612 -31.86 34.36 23.29
N ALA A 613 -31.50 33.11 23.61
CA ALA A 613 -31.62 32.57 24.96
C ALA A 613 -30.70 33.30 25.96
N THR A 614 -29.48 33.68 25.54
CA THR A 614 -28.53 34.43 26.38
C THR A 614 -29.00 35.85 26.64
N LEU A 615 -29.58 36.51 25.62
CA LEU A 615 -30.23 37.82 25.77
C LEU A 615 -31.47 37.75 26.65
N LEU A 616 -32.31 36.73 26.49
CA LEU A 616 -33.46 36.48 27.36
C LEU A 616 -33.01 36.26 28.80
N HIS A 617 -31.90 35.54 28.99
CA HIS A 617 -31.31 35.31 30.31
C HIS A 617 -30.77 36.59 30.95
N LEU A 618 -30.10 37.46 30.19
CA LEU A 618 -29.64 38.78 30.65
C LEU A 618 -30.80 39.71 31.00
N VAL A 619 -31.89 39.71 30.23
CA VAL A 619 -33.08 40.52 30.49
C VAL A 619 -33.84 40.05 31.73
N PHE A 620 -33.93 38.73 31.96
CA PHE A 620 -34.61 38.18 33.14
C PHE A 620 -33.78 38.26 34.44
N ILE A 621 -32.44 38.19 34.35
CA ILE A 621 -31.56 38.43 35.51
C ILE A 621 -31.65 39.87 35.98
N TYR A 622 -31.86 40.84 35.08
CA TYR A 622 -32.00 42.25 35.47
C TYR A 622 -33.37 42.63 36.06
N GLN A 623 -34.33 41.69 36.10
CA GLN A 623 -35.65 41.90 36.71
C GLN A 623 -35.84 41.22 38.08
N TYR A 624 -34.79 40.63 38.66
CA TYR A 624 -34.81 40.06 40.01
C TYR A 624 -33.64 40.54 40.86
#